data_AF-A0A7X8J7A1-F1
#
_entry.id   AF-A0A7X8J7A1-F1
#
_cell.length_a   1.000
_cell.length_b   1.000
_cell.length_c   1.000
_cell.angle_alpha   90.00
_cell.angle_beta   90.00
_cell.angle_gamma   90.00
#
_symmetry.space_group_name_H-M   'P 1'
#
loop_
_entity.id
_entity.type
_entity.pdbx_description
1 polymer ?
#
loop_
_entity_poly.entity_id
_entity_poly.type
_entity_poly.pdbx_seq_one_letter_code
_entity_poly.pdbx_strand_id
1 'polypeptide(L)'
;NIDFRTDIYSLGITTFHLISGMVPFRGKSITETLEMQKTTPFPARESFKSNISSQCYRLIEIMTEKDPEMRHSSWDYVISDINLVLEGKMPKGRIKKSNAARKYNPSPLDAKISMKIIRALPGKRSFKPHAVCDGIESQLQTEGKTAKSRHPLKAPPVLEPLSLRKNISQKKTLVAIIAAAILLVLMILWIVLDY
;
A
#
# COMPACT_ATOMS: atom_id res chain seq x y z
N ASN A 1 2.48 7.31 17.44
CA ASN A 1 2.81 6.13 18.27
C ASN A 1 3.10 4.98 17.31
N ILE A 2 4.34 4.47 17.29
CA ILE A 2 4.75 3.37 16.42
C ILE A 2 4.85 2.13 17.31
N ASP A 3 3.97 1.15 17.07
CA ASP A 3 3.89 -0.11 17.80
C ASP A 3 3.83 -1.30 16.81
N PHE A 4 3.93 -2.55 17.28
CA PHE A 4 3.87 -3.78 16.47
C PHE A 4 2.61 -3.86 15.58
N ARG A 5 1.53 -3.16 15.96
CA ARG A 5 0.30 -3.05 15.16
C ARG A 5 0.50 -2.28 13.84
N THR A 6 1.61 -1.56 13.68
CA THR A 6 2.03 -0.96 12.42
C THR A 6 2.43 -2.04 11.41
N ASP A 7 3.15 -3.06 11.87
CA ASP A 7 3.56 -4.18 11.02
C ASP A 7 2.36 -5.04 10.61
N ILE A 8 1.36 -5.18 11.48
CA ILE A 8 0.09 -5.85 11.15
C ILE A 8 -0.63 -5.09 10.02
N TYR A 9 -0.63 -3.76 10.06
CA TYR A 9 -1.23 -2.94 9.00
C TYR A 9 -0.49 -3.12 7.67
N SER A 10 0.84 -3.00 7.66
CA SER A 10 1.63 -3.13 6.43
C SER A 10 1.52 -4.54 5.83
N LEU A 11 1.46 -5.58 6.67
CA LEU A 11 1.17 -6.94 6.22
C LEU A 11 -0.23 -7.08 5.61
N GLY A 12 -1.24 -6.42 6.18
CA GLY A 12 -2.60 -6.40 5.63
C GLY A 12 -2.66 -5.79 4.23
N ILE A 13 -2.00 -4.63 4.04
CA ILE A 13 -1.87 -3.98 2.73
C ILE A 13 -1.14 -4.88 1.73
N THR A 14 -0.04 -5.51 2.16
CA THR A 14 0.73 -6.43 1.32
C THR A 14 -0.10 -7.64 0.92
N THR A 15 -0.83 -8.25 1.86
CA THR A 15 -1.70 -9.40 1.60
C THR A 15 -2.80 -9.05 0.61
N PHE A 16 -3.44 -7.88 0.78
CA PHE A 16 -4.40 -7.37 -0.19
C PHE A 16 -3.77 -7.23 -1.58
N HIS A 17 -2.58 -6.64 -1.67
CA HIS A 17 -1.89 -6.45 -2.94
C HIS A 17 -1.53 -7.76 -3.63
N LEU A 18 -1.07 -8.75 -2.87
CA LEU A 18 -0.72 -10.08 -3.40
C LEU A 18 -1.92 -10.82 -3.98
N ILE A 19 -3.10 -10.67 -3.37
CA ILE A 19 -4.30 -11.42 -3.80
C ILE A 19 -5.08 -10.66 -4.88
N SER A 20 -5.22 -9.34 -4.74
CA SER A 20 -5.98 -8.51 -5.68
C SER A 20 -5.16 -8.02 -6.87
N GLY A 21 -3.82 -8.02 -6.76
CA GLY A 21 -2.92 -7.42 -7.75
C GLY A 21 -2.89 -5.88 -7.73
N MET A 22 -3.63 -5.23 -6.82
CA MET A 22 -3.75 -3.78 -6.75
C MET A 22 -3.48 -3.25 -5.34
N VAL A 23 -3.09 -1.98 -5.22
CA VAL A 23 -2.94 -1.33 -3.91
C VAL A 23 -4.26 -0.64 -3.54
N PRO A 24 -4.68 -0.68 -2.27
CA PRO A 24 -5.98 -0.13 -1.87
C PRO A 24 -6.01 1.40 -1.89
N PHE A 25 -4.87 2.05 -1.70
CA PHE A 25 -4.73 3.52 -1.70
C PHE A 25 -3.65 3.94 -2.68
N ARG A 26 -4.00 4.82 -3.63
CA ARG A 26 -3.07 5.36 -4.62
C ARG A 26 -3.43 6.82 -4.93
N GLY A 27 -2.68 7.75 -4.36
CA GLY A 27 -2.75 9.17 -4.67
C GLY A 27 -1.87 9.55 -5.87
N LYS A 28 -2.01 10.78 -6.35
CA LYS A 28 -1.16 11.39 -7.39
C LYS A 28 0.22 11.78 -6.84
N SER A 29 0.32 11.98 -5.52
CA SER A 29 1.58 12.21 -4.80
C SER A 29 1.74 11.26 -3.61
N ILE A 30 2.95 11.22 -3.05
CA ILE A 30 3.25 10.48 -1.82
C ILE A 30 2.44 11.04 -0.65
N THR A 31 2.33 12.37 -0.55
CA THR A 31 1.57 13.04 0.51
C THR A 31 0.09 12.71 0.44
N GLU A 32 -0.51 12.71 -0.74
CA GLU A 32 -1.91 12.32 -0.96
C GLU A 32 -2.13 10.83 -0.62
N THR A 33 -1.20 9.96 -1.01
CA THR A 33 -1.30 8.52 -0.66
C THR A 33 -1.22 8.30 0.86
N LEU A 34 -0.35 9.02 1.55
CA LEU A 34 -0.24 8.99 3.01
C LEU A 34 -1.50 9.51 3.70
N GLU A 35 -2.09 10.58 3.16
CA GLU A 35 -3.36 11.11 3.64
C GLU A 35 -4.48 10.10 3.46
N MET A 36 -4.59 9.48 2.29
CA MET A 36 -5.56 8.42 2.03
C MET A 36 -5.39 7.24 2.99
N GLN A 37 -4.15 6.81 3.25
CA GLN A 37 -3.87 5.74 4.22
C GLN A 37 -4.33 6.09 5.65
N LYS A 38 -4.46 7.37 6.01
CA LYS A 38 -4.94 7.81 7.32
C LYS A 38 -6.46 7.96 7.38
N THR A 39 -7.07 8.54 6.35
CA THR A 39 -8.46 9.03 6.42
C THR A 39 -9.43 8.24 5.56
N THR A 40 -8.96 7.66 4.45
CA THR A 40 -9.84 6.99 3.48
C THR A 40 -10.21 5.60 3.99
N PRO A 41 -11.50 5.23 3.99
CA PRO A 41 -11.93 3.89 4.36
C PRO A 41 -11.32 2.85 3.42
N PHE A 42 -11.15 1.61 3.91
CA PHE A 42 -10.65 0.54 3.06
C PHE A 42 -11.64 0.24 1.92
N PRO A 43 -11.17 -0.01 0.68
CA PRO A 43 -12.07 -0.24 -0.46
C PRO A 43 -12.97 -1.45 -0.22
N ALA A 44 -14.28 -1.27 -0.38
CA ALA A 44 -15.27 -2.34 -0.24
C ALA A 44 -14.95 -3.52 -1.17
N ARG A 45 -15.23 -4.75 -0.74
CA ARG A 45 -14.92 -5.98 -1.49
C ARG A 45 -15.51 -5.98 -2.91
N GLU A 46 -16.68 -5.38 -3.07
CA GLU A 46 -17.43 -5.32 -4.33
C GLU A 46 -16.85 -4.28 -5.31
N SER A 47 -15.98 -3.38 -4.84
CA SER A 47 -15.44 -2.28 -5.65
C SER A 47 -14.34 -2.71 -6.62
N PHE A 48 -13.83 -3.95 -6.49
CA PHE A 48 -12.77 -4.47 -7.35
C PHE A 48 -13.08 -5.90 -7.80
N LYS A 49 -12.70 -6.23 -9.04
CA LYS A 49 -12.87 -7.56 -9.61
C LYS A 49 -11.76 -8.49 -9.11
N SER A 50 -11.92 -9.03 -7.90
CA SER A 50 -11.03 -10.08 -7.40
C SER A 50 -11.82 -11.22 -6.76
N ASN A 51 -11.27 -12.43 -6.80
CA ASN A 51 -11.90 -13.62 -6.24
C ASN A 51 -11.52 -13.82 -4.75
N ILE A 52 -11.50 -12.74 -3.96
CA ILE A 52 -11.20 -12.81 -2.53
C ILE A 52 -12.43 -13.35 -1.79
N SER A 53 -12.23 -14.39 -0.96
CA SER A 53 -13.28 -14.94 -0.09
C SER A 53 -13.69 -13.90 0.96
N SER A 54 -14.95 -13.96 1.42
CA SER A 54 -15.44 -13.00 2.43
C SER A 54 -14.64 -13.10 3.74
N GLN A 55 -14.22 -14.31 4.12
CA GLN A 55 -13.37 -14.59 5.27
C GLN A 55 -12.01 -13.87 5.17
N CYS A 56 -11.34 -14.00 4.02
CA CYS A 56 -10.02 -13.41 3.79
C CYS A 56 -10.10 -11.89 3.71
N TYR A 57 -11.11 -11.36 3.01
CA TYR A 57 -11.34 -9.92 2.96
C TYR A 57 -11.57 -9.35 4.37
N ARG A 58 -12.38 -10.01 5.19
CA ARG A 58 -12.63 -9.58 6.58
C ARG A 58 -11.37 -9.58 7.43
N LEU A 59 -10.48 -10.55 7.26
CA LEU A 59 -9.19 -10.58 7.94
C LEU A 59 -8.33 -9.35 7.56
N ILE A 60 -8.21 -9.08 6.26
CA ILE A 60 -7.47 -7.92 5.73
C ILE A 60 -8.06 -6.62 6.27
N GLU A 61 -9.38 -6.50 6.29
CA GLU A 61 -10.09 -5.34 6.82
C GLU A 61 -9.73 -5.07 8.28
N ILE A 62 -9.74 -6.10 9.14
CA ILE A 62 -9.31 -5.97 10.55
C ILE A 62 -7.84 -5.55 10.66
N MET A 63 -6.95 -6.13 9.85
CA MET A 63 -5.52 -5.80 9.87
C MET A 63 -5.26 -4.35 9.43
N THR A 64 -6.08 -3.83 8.52
CA THR A 64 -5.93 -2.51 7.89
C THR A 64 -6.80 -1.41 8.50
N GLU A 65 -7.43 -1.69 9.64
CA GLU A 65 -8.25 -0.73 10.38
C GLU A 65 -7.45 0.53 10.74
N LYS A 66 -8.10 1.71 10.69
CA LYS A 66 -7.39 2.98 10.90
C LYS A 66 -7.01 3.19 12.35
N ASP A 67 -7.92 2.87 13.25
CA ASP A 67 -7.62 2.85 14.68
C ASP A 67 -6.75 1.63 15.02
N PRO A 68 -5.49 1.81 15.46
CA PRO A 68 -4.63 0.70 15.86
C PRO A 68 -5.26 -0.17 16.95
N GLU A 69 -6.08 0.41 17.84
CA GLU A 69 -6.72 -0.35 18.91
C GLU A 69 -7.76 -1.33 18.38
N MET A 70 -8.39 -1.04 17.24
CA MET A 70 -9.39 -1.89 16.61
C MET A 70 -8.78 -3.03 15.77
N ARG A 71 -7.47 -2.98 15.50
CA ARG A 71 -6.71 -4.10 14.92
C ARG A 71 -6.52 -5.25 15.91
N HIS A 72 -5.89 -6.33 15.45
CA HIS A 72 -5.43 -7.43 16.30
C HIS A 72 -4.53 -6.94 17.44
N SER A 73 -4.77 -7.47 18.63
CA SER A 73 -4.05 -7.08 19.85
C SER A 73 -2.74 -7.83 20.08
N SER A 74 -2.46 -8.88 19.30
CA SER A 74 -1.17 -9.58 19.25
C SER A 74 -1.04 -10.40 17.96
N TRP A 75 0.18 -10.81 17.64
CA TRP A 75 0.46 -11.73 16.53
C TRP A 75 -0.22 -13.10 16.69
N ASP A 76 -0.38 -13.60 17.92
CA ASP A 76 -1.10 -14.86 18.15
C ASP A 76 -2.55 -14.81 17.64
N TYR A 77 -3.21 -13.66 17.81
CA TYR A 77 -4.56 -13.47 17.29
C TYR A 77 -4.58 -13.38 15.76
N VAL A 78 -3.57 -12.75 15.15
CA VAL A 78 -3.43 -12.73 13.68
C VAL A 78 -3.26 -14.15 13.15
N ILE A 79 -2.36 -14.95 13.74
CA ILE A 79 -2.11 -16.34 13.33
C ILE A 79 -3.38 -17.19 13.52
N SER A 80 -4.06 -17.04 14.65
CA SER A 80 -5.32 -17.74 14.92
C SER A 80 -6.38 -17.42 13.86
N ASP A 81 -6.53 -16.15 13.48
CA ASP A 81 -7.50 -15.75 12.47
C ASP A 81 -7.10 -16.20 11.06
N ILE A 82 -5.81 -16.20 10.73
CA ILE A 82 -5.32 -16.79 9.47
C ILE A 82 -5.71 -18.26 9.39
N ASN A 83 -5.50 -19.04 10.45
CA ASN A 83 -5.88 -20.45 10.47
C ASN A 83 -7.40 -20.63 10.31
N LEU A 84 -8.22 -19.81 10.97
CA LEU A 84 -9.68 -19.84 10.79
C LEU A 84 -10.08 -19.56 9.34
N VAL A 85 -9.47 -18.55 8.71
CA VAL A 85 -9.73 -18.21 7.31
C VAL A 85 -9.32 -19.34 6.36
N LEU A 86 -8.18 -20.00 6.62
CA LEU A 86 -7.73 -21.17 5.84
C LEU A 86 -8.69 -22.36 5.99
N GLU A 87 -9.37 -22.48 7.12
CA GLU A 87 -10.46 -23.45 7.35
C GLU A 87 -11.82 -22.99 6.78
N GLY A 88 -11.89 -21.83 6.11
CA GLY A 88 -13.13 -21.27 5.57
C GLY A 88 -14.05 -20.63 6.62
N LYS A 89 -13.56 -20.43 7.84
CA LYS A 89 -14.29 -19.81 8.95
C LYS A 89 -14.03 -18.30 8.99
N MET A 90 -14.95 -17.57 9.63
CA MET A 90 -14.78 -16.13 9.85
C MET A 90 -13.70 -15.85 10.90
N PRO A 91 -12.83 -14.84 10.67
CA PRO A 91 -11.88 -14.40 11.67
C PRO A 91 -12.62 -13.77 12.86
N LYS A 92 -12.07 -13.94 14.06
CA LYS A 92 -12.65 -13.40 15.30
C LYS A 92 -12.30 -11.93 15.51
N GLY A 93 -11.19 -11.47 14.96
CA GLY A 93 -10.68 -10.12 15.12
C GLY A 93 -10.23 -9.82 16.54
N ARG A 94 -10.49 -8.60 17.02
CA ARG A 94 -10.10 -8.18 18.37
C ARG A 94 -10.96 -8.87 19.42
N ILE A 95 -10.36 -9.79 20.16
CA ILE A 95 -10.93 -10.24 21.43
C ILE A 95 -10.58 -9.21 22.51
N LYS A 96 -11.57 -8.46 23.01
CA LYS A 96 -11.38 -7.61 24.20
C LYS A 96 -10.87 -8.51 25.33
N LYS A 97 -9.82 -8.11 26.05
CA LYS A 97 -9.37 -8.79 27.27
C LYS A 97 -10.40 -8.60 28.40
N SER A 98 -11.66 -8.96 28.19
CA SER A 98 -12.61 -9.14 29.27
C SER A 98 -12.44 -10.57 29.78
N ASN A 99 -11.80 -10.72 30.94
CA ASN A 99 -11.69 -11.93 31.76
C ASN A 99 -10.70 -13.04 31.36
N ALA A 100 -9.57 -12.70 30.73
CA ALA A 100 -8.45 -13.63 30.62
C ALA A 100 -7.22 -13.05 31.32
N ALA A 101 -7.15 -13.20 32.64
CA ALA A 101 -5.88 -13.37 33.32
C ALA A 101 -5.21 -14.62 32.71
N ARG A 102 -4.59 -14.48 31.52
CA ARG A 102 -3.67 -15.48 31.01
C ARG A 102 -2.51 -15.49 31.99
N LYS A 103 -2.47 -16.48 32.88
CA LYS A 103 -1.24 -16.93 33.52
C LYS A 103 -0.28 -17.28 32.39
N TYR A 104 0.57 -16.33 32.01
CA TYR A 104 1.73 -16.63 31.19
C TYR A 104 2.66 -17.46 32.07
N ASN A 105 2.66 -18.78 31.89
CA ASN A 105 3.75 -19.61 32.38
C ASN A 105 4.83 -19.53 31.31
N PRO A 106 5.91 -18.74 31.51
CA PRO A 106 7.05 -18.83 30.61
C PRO A 106 7.48 -20.29 30.56
N SER A 107 7.78 -20.77 29.35
CA SER A 107 8.50 -22.05 29.26
C SER A 107 9.79 -21.92 30.06
N PRO A 108 10.18 -22.95 30.83
CA PRO A 108 11.44 -22.94 31.56
C PRO A 108 12.60 -22.52 30.63
N LEU A 109 13.56 -21.75 31.15
CA LEU A 109 14.70 -21.22 30.36
C LEU A 109 15.51 -22.32 29.66
N ASP A 110 15.40 -23.56 30.14
CA ASP A 110 16.01 -24.80 29.68
C ASP A 110 15.13 -25.60 28.69
N ALA A 111 13.95 -25.09 28.31
CA ALA A 111 13.09 -25.73 27.33
C ALA A 111 13.81 -25.80 25.97
N LYS A 112 14.20 -27.00 25.55
CA LYS A 112 14.77 -27.25 24.23
C LYS A 112 13.71 -26.96 23.16
N ILE A 113 13.88 -25.84 22.44
CA ILE A 113 13.07 -25.54 21.25
C ILE A 113 13.40 -26.58 20.19
N SER A 114 12.56 -27.60 20.07
CA SER A 114 12.64 -28.55 18.96
C SER A 114 11.90 -27.93 17.77
N MET A 115 12.62 -27.11 16.98
CA MET A 115 12.09 -26.65 15.70
C MET A 115 11.94 -27.86 14.77
N LYS A 116 10.71 -28.25 14.47
CA LYS A 116 10.43 -29.13 13.35
C LYS A 116 10.69 -28.33 12.08
N ILE A 117 11.95 -28.34 11.63
CA ILE A 117 12.34 -27.70 10.38
C ILE A 117 11.60 -28.42 9.25
N ILE A 118 10.45 -27.90 8.82
CA ILE A 118 9.88 -28.26 7.52
C ILE A 118 10.70 -27.48 6.48
N ARG A 119 11.95 -27.93 6.28
CA ARG A 119 12.73 -27.55 5.10
C ARG A 119 11.97 -28.14 3.92
N ALA A 120 11.21 -27.30 3.21
CA ALA A 120 10.84 -27.63 1.85
C ALA A 120 12.14 -27.97 1.10
N LEU A 121 12.21 -29.18 0.54
CA LEU A 121 13.39 -29.65 -0.17
C LEU A 121 13.79 -28.62 -1.24
N PRO A 122 15.09 -28.27 -1.37
CA PRO A 122 15.54 -27.37 -2.41
C PRO A 122 15.38 -28.07 -3.78
N GLY A 123 14.28 -27.79 -4.46
CA GLY A 123 14.02 -28.34 -5.78
C GLY A 123 12.60 -28.11 -6.24
N LYS A 124 12.44 -27.29 -7.29
CA LYS A 124 11.20 -26.98 -8.02
C LYS A 124 10.25 -25.99 -7.35
N ARG A 125 10.76 -24.82 -6.95
CA ARG A 125 9.94 -23.60 -7.00
C ARG A 125 10.18 -22.93 -8.35
N SER A 126 9.31 -23.19 -9.33
CA SER A 126 9.27 -22.38 -10.55
C SER A 126 8.42 -21.16 -10.24
N PHE A 127 9.07 -20.09 -9.80
CA PHE A 127 8.45 -18.78 -9.77
C PHE A 127 8.59 -18.19 -11.17
N LYS A 128 7.49 -18.00 -11.88
CA LYS A 128 7.46 -17.14 -13.07
C LYS A 128 7.10 -15.74 -12.58
N PRO A 129 8.07 -14.81 -12.43
CA PRO A 129 7.73 -13.44 -12.12
C PRO A 129 6.84 -12.90 -13.26
N HIS A 130 5.66 -12.41 -12.91
CA HIS A 130 4.94 -11.52 -13.81
C HIS A 130 5.74 -10.22 -13.87
N ALA A 131 6.06 -9.74 -15.07
CA ALA A 131 6.82 -8.50 -15.24
C ALA A 131 6.03 -7.35 -14.60
N VAL A 132 6.45 -6.94 -13.41
CA VAL A 132 5.94 -5.74 -12.75
C VAL A 132 6.67 -4.56 -13.37
N CYS A 133 5.87 -3.60 -13.83
CA CYS A 133 6.32 -2.33 -14.38
C CYS A 133 7.29 -1.62 -13.45
N ASP A 134 8.39 -1.16 -14.03
CA ASP A 134 9.41 -0.35 -13.39
C ASP A 134 8.82 0.85 -12.66
N GLY A 135 9.19 1.00 -11.39
CA GLY A 135 8.86 2.19 -10.63
C GLY A 135 8.99 2.00 -9.14
N ILE A 136 10.20 2.28 -8.65
CA ILE A 136 10.56 2.97 -7.39
C ILE A 136 11.71 2.22 -6.72
N GLU A 137 12.92 2.70 -6.98
CA GLU A 137 14.04 2.58 -6.05
C GLU A 137 14.55 4.00 -5.74
N SER A 138 14.99 4.19 -4.50
CA SER A 138 15.36 5.43 -3.79
C SER A 138 14.18 6.13 -3.09
N GLN A 139 14.18 6.38 -1.78
CA GLN A 139 15.29 6.65 -0.86
C GLN A 139 14.98 6.17 0.57
N LEU A 140 15.92 5.45 1.18
CA LEU A 140 16.16 5.54 2.63
C LEU A 140 17.67 5.37 2.86
N GLN A 141 18.36 6.50 3.05
CA GLN A 141 19.71 6.52 3.60
C GLN A 141 19.62 7.09 5.03
N THR A 142 19.95 6.26 6.01
CA THR A 142 20.49 6.69 7.29
C THR A 142 21.87 6.04 7.45
N GLU A 143 22.82 6.86 7.87
CA GLU A 143 24.26 6.63 7.89
C GLU A 143 24.71 5.49 8.82
N GLY A 144 25.81 4.81 8.44
CA GLY A 144 26.52 3.86 9.29
C GLY A 144 27.74 3.25 8.58
N LYS A 145 28.94 3.64 9.01
CA LYS A 145 30.26 3.32 8.43
C LYS A 145 30.64 1.83 8.50
N THR A 146 31.17 1.24 7.42
CA THR A 146 32.58 0.77 7.23
C THR A 146 32.74 -0.35 6.18
N ALA A 147 33.84 -0.23 5.41
CA ALA A 147 34.65 -1.29 4.77
C ALA A 147 34.31 -1.85 3.36
N LYS A 148 35.08 -1.33 2.38
CA LYS A 148 36.00 -2.05 1.46
C LYS A 148 35.49 -2.64 0.12
N SER A 149 35.78 -1.86 -0.94
CA SER A 149 36.29 -2.20 -2.29
C SER A 149 35.50 -3.17 -3.19
N ARG A 150 35.09 -2.68 -4.38
CA ARG A 150 35.51 -3.22 -5.71
C ARG A 150 34.96 -2.39 -6.88
N HIS A 151 35.86 -2.14 -7.85
CA HIS A 151 35.68 -1.71 -9.25
C HIS A 151 35.30 -0.24 -9.58
N PRO A 152 36.11 0.51 -10.36
CA PRO A 152 35.75 1.87 -10.78
C PRO A 152 34.72 1.81 -11.92
N LEU A 153 33.50 2.25 -11.63
CA LEU A 153 32.48 2.46 -12.65
C LEU A 153 32.87 3.66 -13.51
N LYS A 154 32.85 3.49 -14.84
CA LYS A 154 33.06 4.57 -15.81
C LYS A 154 32.03 5.68 -15.55
N ALA A 155 32.49 6.92 -15.45
CA ALA A 155 31.61 8.05 -15.14
C ALA A 155 30.47 8.12 -16.16
N PRO A 156 29.21 8.22 -15.70
CA PRO A 156 28.07 8.39 -16.60
C PRO A 156 28.18 9.75 -17.31
N PRO A 157 27.67 9.88 -18.55
CA PRO A 157 27.68 11.13 -19.29
C PRO A 157 26.98 12.23 -18.49
N VAL A 158 27.58 13.42 -18.46
CA VAL A 158 27.03 14.61 -17.81
C VAL A 158 25.64 14.87 -18.37
N LEU A 159 24.62 14.77 -17.51
CA LEU A 159 23.24 15.10 -17.88
C LEU A 159 23.13 16.62 -17.95
N GLU A 160 22.84 17.16 -19.14
CA GLU A 160 22.46 18.56 -19.28
C GLU A 160 21.20 18.87 -18.45
N PRO A 161 21.11 20.05 -17.80
CA PRO A 161 19.95 20.41 -17.01
C PRO A 161 18.73 20.58 -17.93
N LEU A 162 17.76 19.69 -17.76
CA LEU A 162 16.45 19.76 -18.42
C LEU A 162 15.70 21.03 -17.98
N SER A 163 15.91 22.09 -18.73
CA SER A 163 15.08 23.28 -18.70
C SER A 163 13.65 22.95 -19.18
N LEU A 164 12.69 23.45 -18.40
CA LEU A 164 11.26 23.65 -18.69
C LEU A 164 10.49 22.55 -19.45
N ARG A 165 9.56 21.91 -18.72
CA ARG A 165 8.34 21.37 -19.33
C ARG A 165 7.08 21.67 -18.51
N LYS A 166 6.71 22.96 -18.40
CA LYS A 166 5.31 23.37 -18.16
C LYS A 166 4.61 23.48 -19.51
N ASN A 167 3.91 22.46 -20.01
CA ASN A 167 3.09 22.68 -21.22
C ASN A 167 2.00 21.63 -21.54
N ILE A 168 1.10 21.37 -20.58
CA ILE A 168 -0.18 20.66 -20.87
C ILE A 168 -1.37 21.42 -20.27
N SER A 169 -1.21 22.07 -19.11
CA SER A 169 -2.28 22.90 -18.51
C SER A 169 -2.47 24.24 -19.25
N GLN A 170 -1.38 24.87 -19.73
CA GLN A 170 -1.45 26.17 -20.41
C GLN A 170 -2.18 26.12 -21.77
N LYS A 171 -2.11 25.01 -22.50
CA LYS A 171 -2.83 24.86 -23.77
C LYS A 171 -4.35 24.81 -23.55
N LYS A 172 -4.81 24.19 -22.45
CA LYS A 172 -6.24 24.14 -22.11
C LYS A 172 -6.78 25.51 -21.69
N THR A 173 -6.00 26.27 -20.92
CA THR A 173 -6.40 27.64 -20.52
C THR A 173 -6.42 28.60 -21.70
N LEU A 174 -5.48 28.48 -22.65
CA LEU A 174 -5.46 29.34 -23.85
C LEU A 174 -6.67 29.10 -24.76
N VAL A 175 -7.05 27.83 -24.99
CA VAL A 175 -8.22 27.49 -25.82
C VAL A 175 -9.52 28.01 -25.18
N ALA A 176 -9.65 27.94 -23.86
CA ALA A 176 -10.83 28.45 -23.15
C ALA A 176 -10.98 29.98 -23.28
N ILE A 177 -9.87 30.73 -23.22
CA ILE A 177 -9.88 32.20 -23.36
C ILE A 177 -10.29 32.60 -24.78
N ILE A 178 -9.76 31.92 -25.81
CA ILE A 178 -10.11 32.21 -27.21
C ILE A 178 -11.60 31.93 -27.47
N ALA A 179 -12.13 30.81 -26.96
CA ALA A 179 -13.55 30.47 -27.09
C ALA A 179 -14.45 31.53 -26.43
N ALA A 180 -14.09 32.02 -25.24
CA ALA A 180 -14.83 33.08 -24.55
C ALA A 180 -14.82 34.40 -25.34
N ALA A 181 -13.68 34.79 -25.92
CA ALA A 181 -13.58 36.01 -26.73
C ALA A 181 -14.45 35.95 -27.99
N ILE A 182 -14.50 34.79 -28.68
CA ILE A 182 -15.34 34.61 -29.87
C ILE A 182 -16.83 34.75 -29.51
N LEU A 183 -17.27 34.14 -28.40
CA LEU A 183 -18.66 34.26 -27.94
C LEU A 183 -19.03 35.71 -27.62
N LEU A 184 -18.11 36.47 -27.01
CA LEU A 184 -18.33 37.88 -26.67
C LEU A 184 -18.47 38.74 -27.94
N VAL A 185 -17.63 38.51 -28.95
CA VAL A 185 -17.72 39.21 -30.24
C VAL A 185 -19.01 38.88 -30.97
N LEU A 186 -19.42 37.61 -30.99
CA LEU A 186 -20.69 37.20 -31.59
C LEU A 186 -21.90 37.83 -30.88
N MET A 187 -21.85 37.93 -29.54
CA MET A 187 -22.89 38.58 -28.75
C MET A 187 -23.00 40.09 -29.08
N ILE A 188 -21.86 40.77 -29.22
CA ILE A 188 -21.82 42.20 -29.59
C ILE A 188 -22.36 42.39 -31.01
N LEU A 189 -21.95 41.55 -31.97
CA LEU A 189 -22.45 41.59 -33.34
C LEU A 189 -23.96 41.35 -33.42
N TRP A 190 -24.48 40.41 -32.63
CA TRP A 190 -25.92 40.15 -32.53
C TRP A 190 -26.68 41.38 -32.03
N ILE A 191 -26.16 42.07 -31.00
CA ILE A 191 -26.75 43.30 -30.47
C ILE A 191 -26.73 44.45 -31.49
N VAL A 192 -25.65 44.60 -32.26
CA VAL A 192 -25.51 45.68 -33.26
C VAL A 192 -26.34 45.43 -34.52
N LEU A 193 -26.66 44.17 -34.84
CA LEU A 193 -27.51 43.81 -35.98
C LEU A 193 -29.02 43.86 -35.68
N ASP A 194 -29.39 43.81 -34.40
CA ASP A 194 -30.80 43.87 -33.94
C ASP A 194 -31.23 45.30 -33.52
N TYR A 195 -30.40 46.30 -33.87
CA TYR A 195 -30.61 47.74 -33.66
C TYR A 195 -30.56 48.49 -34.99
#